data_AF-A0A9E6BDP1-F1
#
_entry.id   AF-A0A9E6BDP1-F1
#
_cell.length_a   1.000
_cell.length_b   1.000
_cell.length_c   1.000
_cell.angle_alpha   90.00
_cell.angle_beta   90.00
_cell.angle_gamma   90.00
#
_symmetry.space_group_name_H-M   'P 1'
#
loop_
_entity.id
_entity.type
_entity.pdbx_description
1 polymer ?
#
loop_
_entity_poly.entity_id
_entity_poly.type
_entity_poly.pdbx_seq_one_letter_code
_entity_poly.pdbx_strand_id
1 'polypeptide(L)' 'MKTLVVQKRLAFSPGTLAQQAGPFLAELRELVREVRAQHREEELELADIGFIPAEDHIEIKLYFRERPEQEAAPPLTAR' A
#
# COMPACT_ATOMS: atom_id res chain seq x y z
N MET A 1 -16.75 7.26 6.34
CA MET A 1 -15.50 6.96 5.61
C MET A 1 -14.82 5.83 6.34
N LYS A 2 -14.77 4.66 5.72
CA LYS A 2 -14.02 3.52 6.26
C LYS A 2 -12.54 3.68 5.90
N THR A 3 -11.68 3.52 6.89
CA THR A 3 -10.23 3.60 6.73
C THR A 3 -9.60 2.41 7.42
N LEU A 4 -8.73 1.72 6.71
CA LEU A 4 -7.96 0.60 7.25
C LEU A 4 -6.48 0.98 7.22
N VAL A 5 -5.82 0.85 8.37
CA VAL A 5 -4.37 1.03 8.48
C VAL A 5 -3.77 -0.31 8.87
N VAL A 6 -2.86 -0.82 8.05
CA VAL A 6 -2.14 -2.05 8.32
C VAL A 6 -0.68 -1.73 8.56
N GLN A 7 -0.16 -2.10 9.72
CA GLN A 7 1.24 -1.92 10.09
C GLN A 7 1.95 -3.27 10.12
N LYS A 8 3.07 -3.37 9.41
CA LYS A 8 3.88 -4.59 9.29
C LYS A 8 5.36 -4.26 9.36
N ARG A 9 6.16 -5.24 9.77
CA ARG A 9 7.62 -5.14 9.83
C ARG A 9 8.23 -5.89 8.65
N LEU A 10 9.14 -5.24 7.92
CA LEU A 10 10.02 -5.91 6.96
C LEU A 10 11.45 -5.91 7.52
N ALA A 11 12.10 -7.08 7.50
CA ALA A 11 13.42 -7.31 8.10
C ALA A 11 14.56 -6.77 7.22
N PHE A 12 14.48 -5.49 6.84
CA PHE A 12 15.50 -4.77 6.10
C PHE A 12 16.08 -3.67 6.98
N SER A 13 17.40 -3.65 7.15
CA SER A 13 18.04 -2.51 7.79
C SER A 13 17.98 -1.30 6.83
N PRO A 14 17.61 -0.10 7.31
CA PRO A 14 17.64 1.12 6.50
C PRO A 14 19.02 1.42 5.91
N GLY A 15 20.10 1.05 6.63
CA GLY A 15 21.47 1.25 6.18
C GLY A 15 21.85 0.43 4.94
N THR A 16 21.13 -0.66 4.64
CA THR A 16 21.40 -1.54 3.50
C THR A 16 20.39 -1.38 2.37
N LEU A 17 19.39 -0.51 2.50
CA LEU A 17 18.33 -0.32 1.51
C LEU A 17 18.85 0.02 0.11
N ALA A 18 19.90 0.84 -0.01
CA ALA A 18 20.46 1.18 -1.32
C ALA A 18 20.96 -0.05 -2.09
N GLN A 19 21.47 -1.06 -1.37
CA GLN A 19 21.97 -2.31 -1.93
C GLN A 19 20.86 -3.34 -2.12
N GLN A 20 19.78 -3.24 -1.33
CA GLN A 20 18.69 -4.19 -1.26
C GLN A 20 17.35 -3.63 -1.78
N ALA A 21 17.38 -2.53 -2.54
CA ALA A 21 16.17 -1.85 -3.01
C ALA A 21 15.26 -2.78 -3.82
N GLY A 22 15.83 -3.61 -4.70
CA GLY A 22 15.09 -4.61 -5.48
C GLY A 22 14.34 -5.61 -4.59
N PRO A 23 15.06 -6.38 -3.75
CA PRO A 23 14.44 -7.30 -2.79
C PRO A 23 13.39 -6.64 -1.89
N PHE A 24 13.69 -5.45 -1.35
CA PHE A 24 12.77 -4.70 -0.50
C PHE A 24 11.46 -4.35 -1.21
N LEU A 25 11.55 -3.82 -2.44
CA LEU A 25 10.37 -3.48 -3.24
C LEU A 25 9.56 -4.72 -3.64
N ALA A 26 10.22 -5.87 -3.83
CA ALA A 26 9.54 -7.12 -4.09
C ALA A 26 8.70 -7.56 -2.88
N GLU A 27 9.29 -7.57 -1.68
CA GLU A 27 8.55 -7.90 -0.44
C GLU A 27 7.42 -6.91 -0.15
N LEU A 28 7.65 -5.61 -0.37
CA LEU A 28 6.60 -4.60 -0.20
C LEU A 28 5.41 -4.86 -1.15
N ARG A 29 5.68 -5.27 -2.39
CA ARG A 29 4.61 -5.60 -3.36
C ARG A 29 3.82 -6.83 -2.95
N GLU A 30 4.50 -7.87 -2.47
CA GLU A 30 3.82 -9.06 -1.95
C GLU A 30 2.99 -8.72 -0.71
N LEU A 31 3.53 -7.93 0.21
CA LEU A 31 2.79 -7.46 1.38
C LEU A 31 1.50 -6.72 0.99
N VAL A 32 1.57 -5.80 0.03
CA VAL A 32 0.38 -5.08 -0.46
C VAL A 32 -0.63 -6.06 -1.07
N ARG A 33 -0.18 -7.06 -1.84
CA ARG A 33 -1.05 -8.07 -2.44
C ARG A 33 -1.75 -8.92 -1.37
N GLU A 34 -1.01 -9.37 -0.36
CA GLU A 34 -1.54 -10.16 0.76
C GLU A 34 -2.62 -9.38 1.52
N VAL A 35 -2.33 -8.12 1.88
CA VAL A 35 -3.30 -7.28 2.60
C VAL A 35 -4.54 -7.02 1.75
N ARG A 36 -4.38 -6.74 0.44
CA ARG A 36 -5.54 -6.59 -0.46
C ARG A 36 -6.36 -7.87 -0.59
N ALA A 37 -5.73 -9.04 -0.56
CA ALA A 37 -6.42 -10.32 -0.60
C ALA A 37 -7.21 -10.58 0.70
N GLN A 38 -6.63 -10.24 1.85
CA GLN A 38 -7.27 -10.38 3.17
C GLN A 38 -8.50 -9.46 3.32
N HIS A 39 -8.48 -8.29 2.70
CA HIS A 39 -9.53 -7.27 2.80
C HIS A 39 -10.32 -7.08 1.49
N ARG A 40 -10.42 -8.12 0.66
CA ARG A 40 -11.01 -8.05 -0.69
C ARG A 40 -12.46 -7.57 -0.69
N GLU A 41 -13.24 -7.95 0.32
CA GLU A 41 -14.67 -7.62 0.44
C GLU A 41 -14.92 -6.16 0.83
N GLU A 42 -13.88 -5.45 1.29
CA GLU A 42 -14.03 -4.10 1.83
C GLU A 42 -13.97 -3.01 0.77
N GLU A 43 -13.75 -3.37 -0.50
CA GLU A 43 -13.67 -2.45 -1.65
C GLU A 43 -12.70 -1.26 -1.46
N LEU A 44 -11.67 -1.46 -0.63
CA LEU A 44 -10.71 -0.41 -0.31
C LEU A 44 -9.61 -0.29 -1.38
N GLU A 45 -9.16 0.94 -1.62
CA GLU A 45 -7.98 1.26 -2.40
C GLU A 45 -6.81 1.63 -1.50
N LEU A 46 -5.59 1.24 -1.90
CA LEU A 46 -4.38 1.71 -1.24
C LEU A 46 -4.19 3.20 -1.58
N ALA A 47 -4.24 4.04 -0.55
CA ALA A 47 -4.15 5.49 -0.67
C ALA A 47 -2.73 6.00 -0.45
N ASP A 48 -1.98 5.40 0.49
CA ASP A 48 -0.65 5.85 0.86
C ASP A 48 0.18 4.72 1.51
N ILE A 49 1.51 4.89 1.53
CA ILE A 49 2.46 3.99 2.18
C ILE A 49 3.44 4.81 3.01
N GLY A 50 3.43 4.59 4.32
CA GLY A 50 4.41 5.15 5.25
C GLY A 50 5.54 4.17 5.56
N PHE A 51 6.74 4.71 5.76
CA PHE A 51 7.94 3.97 6.16
C PHE A 51 8.50 4.56 7.45
N ILE A 52 8.76 3.71 8.45
CA ILE A 52 9.40 4.12 9.70
C ILE A 52 10.68 3.29 9.84
N PRO A 53 11.86 3.89 9.65
CA PRO A 53 13.13 3.18 9.80
C PRO A 53 13.40 2.87 11.27
N ALA A 54 13.87 1.65 11.53
CA ALA A 54 14.41 1.20 12.81
C ALA A 54 15.83 0.63 12.59
N GLU A 55 16.49 0.16 13.65
CA GLU A 55 17.90 -0.28 13.56
C GLU A 55 18.10 -1.46 12.59
N ASP A 56 17.27 -2.50 12.73
CA ASP A 56 17.38 -3.77 12.02
C ASP A 56 16.18 -4.07 11.11
N HIS A 57 15.26 -3.11 10.96
CA HIS A 57 14.03 -3.28 10.17
C HIS A 57 13.45 -1.95 9.69
N ILE A 58 12.43 -2.05 8.84
CA ILE A 58 11.58 -0.93 8.45
C ILE A 58 10.14 -1.33 8.76
N GLU A 59 9.43 -0.50 9.51
CA GLU A 59 7.98 -0.63 9.65
C GLU A 59 7.30 0.01 8.44
N ILE A 60 6.34 -0.71 7.88
CA ILE A 60 5.52 -0.29 6.75
C ILE A 60 4.11 -0.04 7.26
N LYS A 61 3.57 1.13 6.98
CA LYS A 61 2.16 1.47 7.22
C LYS A 61 1.45 1.58 5.87
N LEU A 62 0.51 0.69 5.61
CA LEU A 62 -0.34 0.72 4.43
C LEU A 62 -1.66 1.38 4.80
N TYR A 63 -1.99 2.47 4.12
CA TYR A 63 -3.23 3.21 4.34
C TYR A 63 -4.22 2.90 3.23
N PHE A 64 -5.37 2.35 3.60
CA PHE A 64 -6.45 2.01 2.68
C PHE A 64 -7.69 2.85 2.98
N ARG A 65 -8.36 3.31 1.92
CA ARG A 65 -9.61 4.09 2.01
C ARG A 65 -10.64 3.56 1.02
N GLU A 66 -11.91 3.85 1.26
CA GLU A 66 -12.97 3.62 0.29
C GLU A 66 -12.66 4.37 -1.01
N ARG A 67 -12.92 3.74 -2.16
CA ARG A 67 -12.86 4.46 -3.43
C ARG A 67 -13.86 5.61 -3.37
N PRO A 68 -13.45 6.85 -3.68
CA PRO A 68 -14.44 7.89 -3.93
C PRO A 68 -15.34 7.41 -5.06
N GLU A 69 -16.66 7.55 -4.90
CA GLU A 69 -17.62 7.29 -5.98
C GLU A 69 -17.12 8.05 -7.20
N GLN A 70 -16.72 7.29 -8.22
CA GLN A 70 -16.15 7.84 -9.42
C GLN A 70 -17.25 8.69 -10.08
N GLU A 71 -17.09 10.01 -10.02
CA GLU A 71 -17.99 10.97 -10.64
C GLU A 71 -18.22 10.51 -12.08
N ALA A 72 -19.46 10.15 -12.41
CA ALA A 72 -19.81 9.53 -13.67
C ALA A 72 -19.23 10.36 -14.82
N ALA A 73 -18.29 9.79 -15.58
CA ALA A 73 -17.73 10.45 -16.74
C ALA A 73 -18.90 10.92 -17.63
N PRO A 74 -18.97 12.22 -17.99
CA PRO A 74 -20.09 12.72 -18.79
C PRO A 74 -20.16 11.91 -20.09
N PRO A 75 -21.36 11.53 -20.55
CA PRO A 75 -21.50 10.75 -21.76
C PRO A 75 -20.75 11.47 -22.89
N LEU A 76 -19.86 10.75 -23.57
CA LEU A 76 -19.22 11.22 -24.78
C LEU A 76 -20.34 11.58 -25.76
N THR A 77 -20.65 12.88 -25.86
CA THR A 77 -21.57 13.37 -26.89
C THR A 77 -20.91 13.10 -28.23
N ALA A 78 -21.45 12.12 -28.96
CA ALA A 78 -21.10 11.85 -30.34
C ALA A 78 -21.31 13.14 -31.17
N ARG A 79 -20.28 13.56 -31.89
CA ARG A 79 -20.36 14.56 -32.95
C ARG A 79 -20.17 13.87 -34.28
#